data_AF-A0A9E5NIS7-F1
#
_entry.id   AF-A0A9E5NIS7-F1
#
_cell.length_a   1.000
_cell.length_b   1.000
_cell.length_c   1.000
_cell.angle_alpha   90.00
_cell.angle_beta   90.00
_cell.angle_gamma   90.00
#
_symmetry.space_group_name_H-M   'P 1'
#
loop_
_entity.id
_entity.type
_entity.pdbx_description
1 polymer ?
#
loop_
_entity_poly.entity_id
_entity_poly.type
_entity_poly.pdbx_seq_one_letter_code
_entity_poly.pdbx_strand_id
1 'polypeptide(L)'
;MAENRKRVVLIVVLLSILLSAVVAARRLVPSSVTSAVGSLPPMNYEELSSPPAQTTWNVPDYPAIGAMRDGGLHTLRLCETEFEGLEGTVYGLVPGREYGMIFIRDTSTMMPALQYFYGDQYLRTPIEEFLRRQYGSEAASADGDIPGDGAISGVIAAGGHIDKATVVSDEETHLIHAACQYYRAVGGTEWLQKELSGETIIARLNRALEWLYIHRFDDGHQLIKRGHTTDWGDIKLEAAPKPTNIDPDTDHWTCSIYDQALTYRALLDLAEMNQAVGDAARAHELKAQAEQLRRSANEKLWDSARGWYLLHLHVTPLVHDFPEEEMIGISNALAAHWGLSDPSRTQRLFSSLEGARLAARARKPGLSLYPPYPEGFFAHEQMSPGEYQNGGLWDWWGGMQITAEFETGFSAMALAHLRMVGKDWASHPAEVFEWQMPSTDEGWGSPNYASAAGTMTEAIVRGLFGVTIERDRARVLPRLRKHDGEIRAFQPSTGLYVSYDYMYGQDSIVLDYGSNHPRSIEVRLLFPLGRGIEEVSIDGAQVPHQVETLLQDSYCAFEAPSGVHRAMVRLQAH
;
A
#
# COMPACT_ATOMS: atom_id res chain seq x y z
N MET A 1 -3.62 -6.38 51.56
CA MET A 1 -3.86 -5.17 50.73
C MET A 1 -2.86 -4.02 50.95
N ALA A 2 -2.17 -3.90 52.09
CA ALA A 2 -1.13 -2.88 52.28
C ALA A 2 0.25 -3.25 51.68
N GLU A 3 0.51 -4.54 51.46
CA GLU A 3 1.80 -5.04 50.94
C GLU A 3 1.94 -4.93 49.41
N ASN A 4 0.84 -5.02 48.66
CA ASN A 4 0.85 -4.83 47.20
C ASN A 4 1.05 -3.36 46.79
N ARG A 5 0.65 -2.39 47.61
CA ARG A 5 0.92 -0.97 47.33
C ARG A 5 2.40 -0.59 47.46
N LYS A 6 3.16 -1.29 48.32
CA LYS A 6 4.61 -1.03 48.47
C LYS A 6 5.44 -1.60 47.30
N ARG A 7 4.99 -2.69 46.66
CA ARG A 7 5.65 -3.25 45.46
C ARG A 7 5.41 -2.41 44.21
N VAL A 8 4.23 -1.82 44.04
CA VAL A 8 3.92 -0.94 42.90
C VAL A 8 4.69 0.38 42.99
N VAL A 9 4.86 0.97 44.18
CA VAL A 9 5.66 2.20 44.36
C VAL A 9 7.15 1.96 44.10
N LEU A 10 7.69 0.78 44.45
CA LEU A 10 9.10 0.44 44.20
C LEU A 10 9.40 0.23 42.70
N ILE A 11 8.46 -0.33 41.93
CA ILE A 11 8.58 -0.53 40.48
C ILE A 11 8.51 0.80 39.72
N VAL A 12 7.64 1.73 40.15
CA VAL A 12 7.54 3.06 39.53
C VAL A 12 8.79 3.92 39.79
N VAL A 13 9.42 3.80 40.96
CA VAL A 13 10.69 4.51 41.26
C VAL A 13 11.87 3.92 40.49
N LEU A 14 11.92 2.61 40.27
CA LEU A 14 12.95 1.95 39.45
C LEU A 14 12.84 2.29 37.95
N LEU A 15 11.63 2.41 37.40
CA LEU A 15 11.43 2.89 36.02
C LEU A 15 11.82 4.38 35.83
N SER A 16 11.63 5.20 36.87
CA SER A 16 12.01 6.62 36.85
C SER A 16 13.54 6.82 36.84
N ILE A 17 14.28 5.95 37.53
CA ILE A 17 15.74 5.98 37.59
C ILE A 17 16.36 5.42 36.29
N LEU A 18 15.72 4.45 35.64
CA LEU A 18 16.13 3.95 34.32
C LEU A 18 15.87 4.95 33.19
N LEU A 19 14.77 5.73 33.24
CA LEU A 19 14.55 6.84 32.29
C LEU A 19 15.56 7.98 32.46
N SER A 20 16.02 8.22 33.70
CA SER A 20 17.02 9.27 33.99
C SER A 20 18.43 8.88 33.55
N ALA A 21 18.75 7.58 33.53
CA ALA A 21 20.05 7.07 33.07
C ALA A 21 20.19 7.04 31.54
N VAL A 22 19.08 7.00 30.78
CA VAL A 22 19.10 7.11 29.31
C VAL A 22 19.29 8.57 28.83
N VAL A 23 19.05 9.55 29.71
CA VAL A 23 19.23 10.99 29.40
C VAL A 23 20.67 11.50 29.69
N ALA A 24 21.51 10.74 30.40
CA ALA A 24 22.81 11.22 30.87
C ALA A 24 24.07 10.57 30.24
N ALA A 25 23.94 9.83 29.13
CA ALA A 25 25.08 9.30 28.37
C ALA A 25 25.24 10.00 27.01
N ARG A 26 25.37 11.34 27.03
CA ARG A 26 25.92 12.12 25.91
C ARG A 26 27.29 12.66 26.31
N ARG A 27 28.35 12.03 25.77
CA ARG A 27 29.77 12.46 25.64
C ARG A 27 30.54 11.19 25.25
N LEU A 28 31.35 11.10 24.20
CA LEU A 28 31.92 11.99 23.22
C LEU A 28 32.18 11.10 21.99
N VAL A 29 31.60 11.42 20.85
CA VAL A 29 32.16 11.02 19.55
C VAL A 29 32.66 12.34 18.96
N PRO A 30 33.92 12.46 18.51
CA PRO A 30 34.38 13.69 17.88
C PRO A 30 33.65 13.82 16.54
N SER A 31 32.65 14.69 16.48
CA SER A 31 32.10 15.19 15.23
C SER A 31 33.12 16.15 14.63
N SER A 32 34.07 15.61 13.86
CA SER A 32 34.97 16.41 13.04
C SER A 32 34.31 16.71 11.70
N VAL A 33 33.33 17.60 11.66
CA VAL A 33 33.10 18.57 10.58
C VAL A 33 32.29 19.73 11.17
N THR A 34 32.98 20.72 11.74
CA THR A 34 32.50 22.10 11.69
C THR A 34 32.62 22.54 10.24
N SER A 35 31.54 22.49 9.46
CA SER A 35 31.51 23.23 8.20
C SER A 35 31.14 24.66 8.55
N ALA A 36 32.04 25.57 8.20
CA ALA A 36 31.76 26.97 8.02
C ALA A 36 30.54 27.15 7.08
N VAL A 37 30.00 28.36 7.00
CA VAL A 37 29.05 28.80 5.97
C VAL A 37 29.68 28.54 4.59
N GLY A 38 29.55 27.31 4.12
CA GLY A 38 30.05 26.83 2.84
C GLY A 38 28.98 27.08 1.82
N SER A 39 29.36 27.62 0.67
CA SER A 39 28.52 27.62 -0.52
C SER A 39 27.89 26.23 -0.69
N LEU A 40 26.57 26.17 -0.88
CA LEU A 40 25.87 24.93 -1.22
C LEU A 40 26.63 24.21 -2.34
N PRO A 41 26.70 22.86 -2.32
CA PRO A 41 27.34 22.12 -3.40
C PRO A 41 26.72 22.51 -4.75
N PRO A 42 27.49 22.47 -5.85
CA PRO A 42 26.94 22.68 -7.17
C PRO A 42 25.87 21.62 -7.45
N MET A 43 24.79 22.03 -8.12
CA MET A 43 23.74 21.12 -8.56
C MET A 43 24.27 20.15 -9.61
N ASN A 44 23.83 18.89 -9.55
CA ASN A 44 24.06 17.87 -10.57
C ASN A 44 23.21 18.13 -11.83
N TYR A 45 23.40 19.30 -12.47
CA TYR A 45 22.53 19.76 -13.56
C TYR A 45 22.42 18.76 -14.71
N GLU A 46 23.54 18.14 -15.12
CA GLU A 46 23.55 17.16 -16.21
C GLU A 46 22.62 15.97 -15.93
N GLU A 47 22.72 15.41 -14.73
CA GLU A 47 21.93 14.24 -14.33
C GLU A 47 20.45 14.58 -14.12
N LEU A 48 20.13 15.77 -13.60
CA LEU A 48 18.76 16.23 -13.40
C LEU A 48 18.09 16.70 -14.69
N SER A 49 18.86 17.07 -15.72
CA SER A 49 18.33 17.63 -16.97
C SER A 49 17.75 16.59 -17.94
N SER A 50 18.04 15.31 -17.74
CA SER A 50 17.72 14.25 -18.68
C SER A 50 16.94 13.12 -17.99
N PRO A 51 16.01 12.44 -18.71
CA PRO A 51 15.39 11.23 -18.19
C PRO A 51 16.45 10.18 -17.85
N PRO A 52 16.39 9.54 -16.68
CA PRO A 52 17.33 8.48 -16.34
C PRO A 52 17.05 7.24 -17.20
N ALA A 53 18.06 6.38 -17.38
CA ALA A 53 17.89 5.13 -18.14
C ALA A 53 16.92 4.14 -17.44
N GLN A 54 16.85 4.20 -16.11
CA GLN A 54 15.96 3.39 -15.30
C GLN A 54 15.67 4.11 -13.98
N THR A 55 14.59 3.73 -13.30
CA THR A 55 14.30 4.26 -11.97
C THR A 55 15.35 3.82 -10.95
N THR A 56 15.96 4.77 -10.24
CA THR A 56 16.96 4.52 -9.20
C THR A 56 16.72 5.37 -7.97
N TRP A 57 17.22 4.92 -6.82
CA TRP A 57 17.22 5.70 -5.59
C TRP A 57 18.42 5.34 -4.74
N ASN A 58 18.77 6.23 -3.82
CA ASN A 58 19.83 6.03 -2.86
C ASN A 58 19.58 6.87 -1.61
N VAL A 59 19.88 6.28 -0.45
CA VAL A 59 19.84 6.94 0.86
C VAL A 59 21.14 6.54 1.57
N PRO A 60 22.18 7.38 1.57
CA PRO A 60 23.52 7.00 2.02
C PRO A 60 23.56 6.42 3.44
N ASP A 61 22.73 6.94 4.35
CA ASP A 61 22.63 6.45 5.72
C ASP A 61 21.97 5.06 5.84
N TYR A 62 21.25 4.63 4.80
CA TYR A 62 20.47 3.39 4.76
C TYR A 62 20.74 2.60 3.46
N PRO A 63 21.98 2.09 3.25
CA PRO A 63 22.35 1.39 2.02
C PRO A 63 21.51 0.14 1.74
N ALA A 64 20.94 -0.47 2.78
CA ALA A 64 20.02 -1.60 2.64
C ALA A 64 18.74 -1.23 1.86
N ILE A 65 18.21 -0.01 2.03
CA ILE A 65 17.06 0.49 1.26
C ILE A 65 17.45 0.70 -0.21
N GLY A 66 18.65 1.19 -0.47
CA GLY A 66 19.20 1.28 -1.84
C GLY A 66 19.33 -0.09 -2.50
N ALA A 67 19.82 -1.09 -1.76
CA ALA A 67 20.00 -2.45 -2.25
C ALA A 67 18.68 -3.18 -2.58
N MET A 68 17.56 -2.80 -1.96
CA MET A 68 16.24 -3.38 -2.27
C MET A 68 15.84 -3.21 -3.74
N ARG A 69 16.36 -2.17 -4.43
CA ARG A 69 16.10 -1.95 -5.86
C ARG A 69 16.50 -3.16 -6.71
N ASP A 70 17.72 -3.64 -6.53
CA ASP A 70 18.29 -4.66 -7.41
C ASP A 70 17.61 -6.02 -7.18
N GLY A 71 17.36 -6.37 -5.90
CA GLY A 71 16.61 -7.58 -5.55
C GLY A 71 15.13 -7.53 -5.98
N GLY A 72 14.49 -6.37 -5.83
CA GLY A 72 13.12 -6.14 -6.29
C GLY A 72 12.98 -6.24 -7.81
N LEU A 73 13.85 -5.55 -8.56
CA LEU A 73 13.86 -5.63 -10.03
C LEU A 73 14.19 -7.02 -10.53
N HIS A 74 15.14 -7.71 -9.89
CA HIS A 74 15.45 -9.10 -10.22
C HIS A 74 14.21 -10.00 -10.05
N THR A 75 13.50 -9.83 -8.93
CA THR A 75 12.26 -10.56 -8.62
C THR A 75 11.16 -10.29 -9.65
N LEU A 76 10.90 -9.01 -9.98
CA LEU A 76 9.89 -8.65 -10.99
C LEU A 76 10.20 -9.30 -12.35
N ARG A 77 11.46 -9.28 -12.79
CA ARG A 77 11.89 -9.90 -14.05
C ARG A 77 11.70 -11.42 -14.10
N LEU A 78 11.91 -12.10 -12.97
CA LEU A 78 11.70 -13.55 -12.90
C LEU A 78 10.23 -13.94 -12.98
N CYS A 79 9.33 -13.00 -12.70
CA CYS A 79 7.88 -13.22 -12.70
C CYS A 79 7.19 -12.68 -13.94
N GLU A 80 7.92 -12.12 -14.91
CA GLU A 80 7.38 -11.71 -16.20
C GLU A 80 6.75 -12.90 -16.92
N THR A 81 5.56 -12.70 -17.47
CA THR A 81 4.88 -13.69 -18.29
C THR A 81 4.19 -13.03 -19.47
N GLU A 82 4.11 -13.76 -20.58
CA GLU A 82 3.35 -13.38 -21.76
C GLU A 82 2.59 -14.57 -22.34
N PHE A 83 1.38 -14.32 -22.82
CA PHE A 83 0.58 -15.34 -23.50
C PHE A 83 -0.43 -14.71 -24.45
N GLU A 84 -0.95 -15.49 -25.40
CA GLU A 84 -2.02 -15.06 -26.30
C GLU A 84 -3.35 -14.92 -25.54
N GLY A 85 -3.87 -13.70 -25.47
CA GLY A 85 -5.19 -13.36 -24.92
C GLY A 85 -6.29 -13.35 -25.99
N LEU A 86 -7.46 -12.80 -25.67
CA LEU A 86 -8.61 -12.79 -26.58
C LEU A 86 -8.41 -11.92 -27.83
N GLU A 87 -7.75 -10.78 -27.70
CA GLU A 87 -7.56 -9.82 -28.79
C GLU A 87 -6.09 -9.35 -28.93
N GLY A 88 -5.15 -10.18 -28.47
CA GLY A 88 -3.71 -9.92 -28.59
C GLY A 88 -2.91 -10.47 -27.40
N THR A 89 -1.60 -10.31 -27.47
CA THR A 89 -0.68 -10.76 -26.43
C THR A 89 -0.91 -9.99 -25.12
N VAL A 90 -1.05 -10.74 -24.03
CA VAL A 90 -1.08 -10.23 -22.66
C VAL A 90 0.34 -10.28 -22.11
N TYR A 91 0.79 -9.16 -21.55
CA TYR A 91 2.06 -9.03 -20.85
C TYR A 91 1.75 -8.69 -19.39
N GLY A 92 2.27 -9.47 -18.45
CA GLY A 92 2.03 -9.24 -17.04
C GLY A 92 3.04 -9.92 -16.16
N LEU A 93 2.73 -9.98 -14.87
CA LEU A 93 3.56 -10.67 -13.88
C LEU A 93 2.72 -11.69 -13.12
N VAL A 94 3.28 -12.87 -12.91
CA VAL A 94 2.75 -13.85 -11.95
C VAL A 94 3.16 -13.45 -10.52
N PRO A 95 2.45 -13.88 -9.46
CA PRO A 95 2.79 -13.52 -8.07
C PRO A 95 4.19 -13.94 -7.63
N GLY A 96 4.65 -15.10 -8.10
CA GLY A 96 5.97 -15.66 -7.81
C GLY A 96 6.35 -16.69 -8.86
N ARG A 97 7.61 -17.11 -8.89
CA ARG A 97 8.15 -17.94 -9.99
C ARG A 97 7.45 -19.29 -10.18
N GLU A 98 6.82 -19.82 -9.14
CA GLU A 98 6.12 -21.11 -9.18
C GLU A 98 4.67 -20.99 -9.64
N TYR A 99 4.16 -19.77 -9.78
CA TYR A 99 2.79 -19.50 -10.24
C TYR A 99 2.70 -19.54 -11.77
N GLY A 100 1.63 -20.15 -12.28
CA GLY A 100 1.35 -20.24 -13.72
C GLY A 100 0.32 -19.24 -14.25
N MET A 101 -0.13 -18.30 -13.42
CA MET A 101 -1.29 -17.45 -13.70
C MET A 101 -1.07 -16.03 -13.20
N ILE A 102 -1.67 -15.05 -13.89
CA ILE A 102 -1.73 -13.67 -13.42
C ILE A 102 -2.94 -13.54 -12.51
N PHE A 103 -2.73 -13.02 -11.30
CA PHE A 103 -3.78 -12.74 -10.32
C PHE A 103 -4.13 -11.25 -10.34
N ILE A 104 -5.42 -10.93 -10.26
CA ILE A 104 -5.87 -9.53 -10.27
C ILE A 104 -5.44 -8.78 -9.01
N ARG A 105 -5.42 -9.47 -7.85
CA ARG A 105 -4.94 -8.94 -6.57
C ARG A 105 -3.50 -8.47 -6.69
N ASP A 106 -2.61 -9.35 -7.15
CA ASP A 106 -1.19 -9.08 -7.36
C ASP A 106 -0.96 -8.00 -8.42
N THR A 107 -1.69 -8.07 -9.54
CA THR A 107 -1.64 -7.03 -10.59
C THR A 107 -1.96 -5.66 -10.00
N SER A 108 -3.02 -5.58 -9.19
CA SER A 108 -3.51 -4.37 -8.56
C SER A 108 -2.52 -3.79 -7.54
N THR A 109 -1.91 -4.63 -6.70
CA THR A 109 -0.96 -4.19 -5.67
C THR A 109 0.42 -3.83 -6.22
N MET A 110 0.84 -4.44 -7.33
CA MET A 110 2.09 -4.10 -7.99
C MET A 110 1.99 -2.88 -8.90
N MET A 111 0.81 -2.58 -9.45
CA MET A 111 0.60 -1.52 -10.45
C MET A 111 1.24 -0.16 -10.08
N PRO A 112 1.14 0.34 -8.82
CA PRO A 112 1.79 1.59 -8.43
C PRO A 112 3.31 1.61 -8.62
N ALA A 113 3.98 0.45 -8.55
CA ALA A 113 5.42 0.34 -8.78
C ALA A 113 5.77 -0.01 -10.22
N LEU A 114 5.01 -0.89 -10.89
CA LEU A 114 5.35 -1.37 -12.23
C LEU A 114 5.48 -0.23 -13.25
N GLN A 115 4.71 0.85 -13.09
CA GLN A 115 4.78 2.03 -13.95
C GLN A 115 6.17 2.68 -14.04
N TYR A 116 7.06 2.42 -13.08
CA TYR A 116 8.41 2.98 -13.04
C TYR A 116 9.49 2.12 -13.70
N PHE A 117 9.11 0.92 -14.19
CA PHE A 117 10.04 -0.05 -14.77
C PHE A 117 9.55 -0.68 -16.06
N TYR A 118 8.23 -0.73 -16.26
CA TYR A 118 7.60 -1.40 -17.39
C TYR A 118 6.90 -0.41 -18.33
N GLY A 119 6.84 -0.80 -19.61
CA GLY A 119 6.10 -0.07 -20.64
C GLY A 119 4.60 -0.37 -20.62
N ASP A 120 3.86 0.38 -21.45
CA ASP A 120 2.39 0.42 -21.49
C ASP A 120 1.74 -0.97 -21.48
N GLN A 121 2.28 -1.91 -22.26
CA GLN A 121 1.72 -3.24 -22.41
C GLN A 121 1.57 -4.01 -21.10
N TYR A 122 2.52 -3.89 -20.16
CA TYR A 122 2.48 -4.57 -18.86
C TYR A 122 1.46 -3.97 -17.90
N LEU A 123 1.12 -2.69 -18.10
CA LEU A 123 0.15 -1.98 -17.28
C LEU A 123 -1.27 -2.14 -17.84
N ARG A 124 -1.41 -2.11 -19.17
CA ARG A 124 -2.70 -2.11 -19.87
C ARG A 124 -3.26 -3.49 -20.13
N THR A 125 -2.45 -4.40 -20.68
CA THR A 125 -2.98 -5.63 -21.29
C THR A 125 -3.59 -6.62 -20.30
N PRO A 126 -3.08 -6.79 -19.05
CA PRO A 126 -3.75 -7.65 -18.08
C PRO A 126 -5.14 -7.13 -17.72
N ILE A 127 -5.29 -5.83 -17.48
CA ILE A 127 -6.56 -5.19 -17.14
C ILE A 127 -7.58 -5.39 -18.27
N GLU A 128 -7.17 -5.13 -19.51
CA GLU A 128 -8.05 -5.33 -20.66
C GLU A 128 -8.43 -6.80 -20.83
N GLU A 129 -7.53 -7.76 -20.53
CA GLU A 129 -7.85 -9.18 -20.61
C GLU A 129 -8.86 -9.62 -19.54
N PHE A 130 -8.71 -9.18 -18.28
CA PHE A 130 -9.73 -9.40 -17.25
C PHE A 130 -11.09 -8.84 -17.68
N LEU A 131 -11.12 -7.64 -18.26
CA LEU A 131 -12.36 -7.00 -18.71
C LEU A 131 -13.00 -7.71 -19.92
N ARG A 132 -12.20 -8.21 -20.88
CA ARG A 132 -12.71 -9.01 -22.00
C ARG A 132 -13.28 -10.35 -21.55
N ARG A 133 -12.75 -10.90 -20.45
CA ARG A 133 -13.18 -12.16 -19.84
C ARG A 133 -14.19 -11.99 -18.72
N GLN A 134 -14.70 -10.78 -18.49
CA GLN A 134 -15.77 -10.51 -17.53
C GLN A 134 -16.94 -11.45 -17.78
N TYR A 135 -17.42 -12.11 -16.72
CA TYR A 135 -18.44 -13.14 -16.80
C TYR A 135 -19.77 -12.55 -17.29
N GLY A 136 -20.42 -13.30 -18.17
CA GLY A 136 -21.84 -13.12 -18.48
C GLY A 136 -22.71 -14.05 -17.65
N SER A 137 -24.03 -14.01 -17.87
CA SER A 137 -25.02 -14.77 -17.09
C SER A 137 -24.87 -16.30 -17.12
N GLU A 138 -24.20 -16.86 -18.14
CA GLU A 138 -24.07 -18.31 -18.34
C GLU A 138 -22.62 -18.81 -18.32
N ALA A 139 -21.64 -17.90 -18.20
CA ALA A 139 -20.23 -18.26 -18.28
C ALA A 139 -19.76 -18.93 -16.97
N ALA A 140 -19.10 -20.07 -17.08
CA ALA A 140 -18.58 -20.82 -15.94
C ALA A 140 -17.10 -20.52 -15.66
N SER A 141 -16.76 -20.51 -14.38
CA SER A 141 -15.40 -20.53 -13.84
C SER A 141 -14.69 -21.85 -14.18
N ALA A 142 -13.36 -21.89 -14.10
CA ALA A 142 -12.62 -23.16 -14.20
C ALA A 142 -13.09 -24.19 -13.18
N ASP A 143 -13.56 -23.71 -12.03
CA ASP A 143 -14.13 -24.52 -10.96
C ASP A 143 -15.58 -24.98 -11.19
N GLY A 144 -16.23 -24.52 -12.26
CA GLY A 144 -17.59 -24.90 -12.64
C GLY A 144 -18.69 -23.99 -12.09
N ASP A 145 -18.35 -23.07 -11.19
CA ASP A 145 -19.27 -22.04 -10.69
C ASP A 145 -19.71 -21.10 -11.81
N ILE A 146 -20.94 -20.57 -11.74
CA ILE A 146 -21.44 -19.53 -12.65
C ILE A 146 -21.58 -18.25 -11.82
N PRO A 147 -20.55 -17.37 -11.80
CA PRO A 147 -20.56 -16.16 -10.98
C PRO A 147 -21.72 -15.21 -11.26
N GLY A 148 -22.18 -15.18 -12.53
CA GLY A 148 -23.21 -14.27 -13.00
C GLY A 148 -22.65 -13.05 -13.72
N ASP A 149 -23.57 -12.25 -14.25
CA ASP A 149 -23.27 -11.13 -15.13
C ASP A 149 -22.53 -10.00 -14.40
N GLY A 150 -21.40 -9.55 -14.97
CA GLY A 150 -20.60 -8.46 -14.43
C GLY A 150 -19.46 -8.90 -13.49
N ALA A 151 -19.49 -10.15 -12.99
CA ALA A 151 -18.40 -10.69 -12.18
C ALA A 151 -17.08 -10.72 -12.95
N ILE A 152 -15.96 -10.65 -12.25
CA ILE A 152 -14.63 -10.86 -12.86
C ILE A 152 -13.94 -12.09 -12.29
N SER A 153 -12.96 -12.62 -13.01
CA SER A 153 -12.11 -13.71 -12.52
C SER A 153 -10.98 -13.17 -11.64
N GLY A 154 -10.61 -13.91 -10.60
CA GLY A 154 -9.42 -13.66 -9.81
C GLY A 154 -8.14 -13.89 -10.60
N VAL A 155 -8.18 -14.78 -11.60
CA VAL A 155 -7.02 -15.14 -12.43
C VAL A 155 -7.29 -15.10 -13.93
N ILE A 156 -6.22 -14.89 -14.70
CA ILE A 156 -6.13 -15.13 -16.15
C ILE A 156 -4.84 -15.90 -16.45
N ALA A 157 -4.87 -16.81 -17.41
CA ALA A 157 -3.69 -17.52 -17.87
C ALA A 157 -3.78 -17.97 -19.33
N ALA A 158 -2.66 -18.51 -19.83
CA ALA A 158 -2.55 -19.08 -21.17
C ALA A 158 -3.63 -20.15 -21.43
N GLY A 159 -4.07 -20.26 -22.69
CA GLY A 159 -5.16 -21.17 -23.07
C GLY A 159 -6.55 -20.69 -22.63
N GLY A 160 -6.65 -19.48 -22.08
CA GLY A 160 -7.90 -18.84 -21.71
C GLY A 160 -8.49 -19.31 -20.37
N HIS A 161 -7.65 -19.86 -19.50
CA HIS A 161 -8.05 -20.22 -18.14
C HIS A 161 -8.44 -18.98 -17.33
N ILE A 162 -9.60 -19.05 -16.68
CA ILE A 162 -10.11 -18.07 -15.73
C ILE A 162 -10.75 -18.78 -14.56
N ASP A 163 -10.54 -18.25 -13.36
CA ASP A 163 -11.18 -18.78 -12.16
C ASP A 163 -11.60 -17.66 -11.21
N LYS A 164 -12.72 -17.86 -10.50
CA LYS A 164 -13.29 -16.94 -9.52
C LYS A 164 -13.26 -17.58 -8.14
N ALA A 165 -12.58 -16.96 -7.19
CA ALA A 165 -12.61 -17.39 -5.81
C ALA A 165 -13.93 -16.92 -5.16
N THR A 166 -14.94 -17.78 -5.10
CA THR A 166 -16.26 -17.38 -4.59
C THR A 166 -16.29 -17.10 -3.09
N VAL A 167 -15.26 -17.51 -2.34
CA VAL A 167 -15.12 -17.20 -0.91
C VAL A 167 -14.71 -15.76 -0.62
N VAL A 168 -14.16 -15.04 -1.61
CA VAL A 168 -13.65 -13.68 -1.44
C VAL A 168 -14.60 -12.63 -2.03
N SER A 169 -14.31 -11.35 -1.81
CA SER A 169 -15.10 -10.22 -2.33
C SER A 169 -14.25 -9.03 -2.78
N ASP A 170 -12.95 -9.26 -2.99
CA ASP A 170 -11.97 -8.23 -3.30
C ASP A 170 -11.53 -8.21 -4.78
N GLU A 171 -11.84 -9.23 -5.58
CA GLU A 171 -11.40 -9.33 -6.98
C GLU A 171 -11.87 -8.13 -7.82
N GLU A 172 -13.17 -7.80 -7.79
CA GLU A 172 -13.75 -6.65 -8.51
C GLU A 172 -13.10 -5.33 -8.05
N THR A 173 -12.89 -5.17 -6.75
CA THR A 173 -12.29 -3.95 -6.19
C THR A 173 -10.82 -3.80 -6.57
N HIS A 174 -10.10 -4.91 -6.74
CA HIS A 174 -8.72 -4.93 -7.22
C HIS A 174 -8.63 -4.57 -8.70
N LEU A 175 -9.57 -5.05 -9.54
CA LEU A 175 -9.64 -4.66 -10.94
C LEU A 175 -9.90 -3.16 -11.10
N ILE A 176 -10.87 -2.62 -10.36
CA ILE A 176 -11.19 -1.19 -10.37
C ILE A 176 -9.97 -0.36 -10.00
N HIS A 177 -9.22 -0.78 -8.98
CA HIS A 177 -8.00 -0.07 -8.60
C HIS A 177 -6.90 -0.15 -9.64
N ALA A 178 -6.63 -1.35 -10.19
CA ALA A 178 -5.63 -1.52 -11.24
C ALA A 178 -5.95 -0.62 -12.45
N ALA A 179 -7.23 -0.57 -12.85
CA ALA A 179 -7.73 0.31 -13.89
C ALA A 179 -7.53 1.80 -13.54
N CYS A 180 -7.80 2.20 -12.30
CA CYS A 180 -7.60 3.58 -11.86
C CYS A 180 -6.12 4.00 -11.89
N GLN A 181 -5.23 3.12 -11.42
CA GLN A 181 -3.78 3.36 -11.50
C GLN A 181 -3.30 3.51 -12.94
N TYR A 182 -3.75 2.64 -13.86
CA TYR A 182 -3.42 2.77 -15.27
C TYR A 182 -4.03 4.03 -15.91
N TYR A 183 -5.28 4.36 -15.58
CA TYR A 183 -5.95 5.58 -16.01
C TYR A 183 -5.15 6.84 -15.64
N ARG A 184 -4.73 6.97 -14.37
CA ARG A 184 -3.95 8.10 -13.86
C ARG A 184 -2.56 8.18 -14.49
N ALA A 185 -1.88 7.04 -14.65
CA ALA A 185 -0.51 7.00 -15.13
C ALA A 185 -0.39 7.19 -16.66
N VAL A 186 -1.23 6.50 -17.45
CA VAL A 186 -1.03 6.37 -18.91
C VAL A 186 -2.33 6.49 -19.70
N GLY A 187 -3.38 5.76 -19.32
CA GLY A 187 -4.58 5.57 -20.16
C GLY A 187 -5.41 6.83 -20.40
N GLY A 188 -5.67 7.62 -19.35
CA GLY A 188 -6.54 8.79 -19.42
C GLY A 188 -7.99 8.48 -19.85
N THR A 189 -8.77 9.53 -20.12
CA THR A 189 -10.20 9.41 -20.46
C THR A 189 -10.44 8.64 -21.76
N GLU A 190 -9.55 8.78 -22.75
CA GLU A 190 -9.69 8.07 -24.04
C GLU A 190 -9.65 6.55 -23.86
N TRP A 191 -8.80 6.05 -22.96
CA TRP A 191 -8.78 4.62 -22.64
C TRP A 191 -10.06 4.16 -21.95
N LEU A 192 -10.59 4.94 -21.00
CA LEU A 192 -11.85 4.60 -20.33
C LEU A 192 -13.05 4.50 -21.29
N GLN A 193 -13.04 5.31 -22.36
CA GLN A 193 -14.07 5.33 -23.40
C GLN A 193 -13.86 4.29 -24.51
N LYS A 194 -12.70 3.62 -24.55
CA LYS A 194 -12.44 2.55 -25.50
C LYS A 194 -13.42 1.41 -25.28
N GLU A 195 -13.97 0.87 -26.37
CA GLU A 195 -14.80 -0.33 -26.34
C GLU A 195 -13.94 -1.60 -26.32
N LEU A 196 -14.29 -2.51 -25.41
CA LEU A 196 -13.85 -3.90 -25.40
C LEU A 196 -15.08 -4.76 -25.66
N SER A 197 -15.08 -5.55 -26.73
CA SER A 197 -16.19 -6.42 -27.13
C SER A 197 -17.57 -5.74 -27.08
N GLY A 198 -17.66 -4.51 -27.60
CA GLY A 198 -18.92 -3.74 -27.75
C GLY A 198 -19.36 -2.93 -26.51
N GLU A 199 -18.57 -2.90 -25.44
CA GLU A 199 -18.86 -2.10 -24.25
C GLU A 199 -17.63 -1.32 -23.80
N THR A 200 -17.82 -0.06 -23.38
CA THR A 200 -16.71 0.78 -22.90
C THR A 200 -16.07 0.21 -21.64
N ILE A 201 -14.77 0.46 -21.46
CA ILE A 201 -14.03 0.05 -20.25
C ILE A 201 -14.71 0.59 -18.98
N ILE A 202 -15.12 1.86 -18.97
CA ILE A 202 -15.79 2.43 -17.79
C ILE A 202 -17.14 1.77 -17.48
N ALA A 203 -17.90 1.34 -18.50
CA ALA A 203 -19.16 0.62 -18.28
C ALA A 203 -18.91 -0.77 -17.69
N ARG A 204 -17.91 -1.51 -18.20
CA ARG A 204 -17.50 -2.80 -17.63
C ARG A 204 -17.04 -2.71 -16.17
N LEU A 205 -16.30 -1.65 -15.81
CA LEU A 205 -15.88 -1.39 -14.44
C LEU A 205 -17.07 -1.06 -13.52
N ASN A 206 -18.06 -0.30 -14.00
CA ASN A 206 -19.31 -0.08 -13.27
C ASN A 206 -20.07 -1.40 -13.04
N ARG A 207 -20.16 -2.27 -14.06
CA ARG A 207 -20.78 -3.60 -13.93
C ARG A 207 -20.06 -4.51 -12.92
N ALA A 208 -18.73 -4.43 -12.82
CA ALA A 208 -17.97 -5.16 -11.81
C ALA A 208 -18.37 -4.71 -10.39
N LEU A 209 -18.46 -3.41 -10.14
CA LEU A 209 -18.93 -2.90 -8.85
C LEU A 209 -20.41 -3.28 -8.59
N GLU A 210 -21.26 -3.21 -9.60
CA GLU A 210 -22.67 -3.59 -9.48
C GLU A 210 -22.82 -5.07 -9.11
N TRP A 211 -22.05 -5.96 -9.72
CA TRP A 211 -22.01 -7.37 -9.34
C TRP A 211 -21.65 -7.53 -7.86
N LEU A 212 -20.60 -6.85 -7.39
CA LEU A 212 -20.20 -6.89 -5.97
C LEU A 212 -21.37 -6.47 -5.06
N TYR A 213 -22.06 -5.38 -5.36
CA TYR A 213 -23.20 -4.93 -4.55
C TYR A 213 -24.41 -5.86 -4.64
N ILE A 214 -24.70 -6.45 -5.80
CA ILE A 214 -25.82 -7.38 -5.97
C ILE A 214 -25.58 -8.68 -5.19
N HIS A 215 -24.34 -9.20 -5.20
CA HIS A 215 -24.04 -10.54 -4.72
C HIS A 215 -23.37 -10.59 -3.34
N ARG A 216 -22.75 -9.49 -2.90
CA ARG A 216 -21.96 -9.43 -1.67
C ARG A 216 -22.37 -8.30 -0.72
N PHE A 217 -23.27 -7.39 -1.09
CA PHE A 217 -23.79 -6.45 -0.10
C PHE A 217 -24.79 -7.14 0.83
N ASP A 218 -24.56 -7.00 2.14
CA ASP A 218 -25.50 -7.45 3.16
C ASP A 218 -26.40 -6.28 3.58
N ASP A 219 -27.68 -6.32 3.21
CA ASP A 219 -28.62 -5.24 3.50
C ASP A 219 -28.86 -5.02 5.00
N GLY A 220 -28.75 -6.06 5.83
CA GLY A 220 -28.93 -5.94 7.27
C GLY A 220 -27.80 -5.14 7.92
N HIS A 221 -26.58 -5.43 7.52
CA HIS A 221 -25.38 -4.78 8.05
C HIS A 221 -24.92 -3.58 7.22
N GLN A 222 -25.45 -3.36 6.02
CA GLN A 222 -25.02 -2.29 5.11
C GLN A 222 -23.49 -2.33 4.89
N LEU A 223 -22.95 -3.53 4.69
CA LEU A 223 -21.53 -3.86 4.55
C LEU A 223 -21.35 -4.94 3.46
N ILE A 224 -20.14 -5.07 2.94
CA ILE A 224 -19.78 -6.17 2.03
C ILE A 224 -19.47 -7.43 2.84
N LYS A 225 -20.06 -8.56 2.47
CA LYS A 225 -19.82 -9.87 3.08
C LYS A 225 -18.91 -10.72 2.21
N ARG A 226 -18.13 -11.59 2.84
CA ARG A 226 -17.29 -12.63 2.26
C ARG A 226 -17.43 -13.93 3.06
N GLY A 227 -16.87 -15.03 2.57
CA GLY A 227 -16.72 -16.24 3.39
C GLY A 227 -15.79 -16.00 4.57
N HIS A 228 -15.97 -16.73 5.66
CA HIS A 228 -15.13 -16.60 6.84
C HIS A 228 -13.71 -17.11 6.60
N THR A 229 -12.84 -16.22 6.15
CA THR A 229 -11.40 -16.42 6.08
C THR A 229 -10.74 -15.74 7.29
N THR A 230 -9.42 -15.48 7.27
CA THR A 230 -8.75 -14.76 8.36
C THR A 230 -9.03 -13.25 8.34
N ASP A 231 -8.51 -12.56 7.32
CA ASP A 231 -8.65 -11.12 7.10
C ASP A 231 -8.75 -10.90 5.59
N TRP A 232 -7.60 -10.74 4.94
CA TRP A 232 -7.47 -10.66 3.48
C TRP A 232 -7.46 -12.02 2.79
N GLY A 233 -7.12 -13.08 3.54
CA GLY A 233 -6.88 -14.43 3.04
C GLY A 233 -8.03 -15.02 2.22
N ASP A 234 -7.72 -16.02 1.40
CA ASP A 234 -8.65 -16.72 0.52
C ASP A 234 -8.92 -18.17 0.95
N ILE A 235 -8.45 -18.56 2.13
CA ILE A 235 -8.71 -19.87 2.74
C ILE A 235 -9.83 -19.73 3.78
N LYS A 236 -10.99 -20.39 3.54
CA LYS A 236 -12.06 -20.47 4.55
C LYS A 236 -11.74 -21.41 5.70
N LEU A 237 -12.46 -21.26 6.81
CA LEU A 237 -12.33 -22.14 7.96
C LEU A 237 -12.82 -23.57 7.67
N GLU A 238 -13.85 -23.73 6.83
CA GLU A 238 -14.50 -25.02 6.60
C GLU A 238 -13.66 -25.98 5.77
N ALA A 239 -13.80 -27.28 6.06
CA ALA A 239 -13.19 -28.33 5.26
C ALA A 239 -13.86 -28.41 3.88
N ALA A 240 -13.07 -28.21 2.82
CA ALA A 240 -13.54 -28.35 1.46
C ALA A 240 -12.42 -28.88 0.54
N PRO A 241 -12.77 -29.56 -0.57
CA PRO A 241 -11.80 -29.89 -1.61
C PRO A 241 -11.13 -28.66 -2.23
N LYS A 242 -11.84 -27.52 -2.24
CA LYS A 242 -11.36 -26.23 -2.73
C LYS A 242 -11.66 -25.15 -1.68
N PRO A 243 -10.66 -24.70 -0.90
CA PRO A 243 -10.88 -23.75 0.19
C PRO A 243 -11.23 -22.33 -0.29
N THR A 244 -11.05 -22.06 -1.58
CA THR A 244 -11.35 -20.78 -2.25
C THR A 244 -12.81 -20.63 -2.67
N ASN A 245 -13.62 -21.68 -2.49
CA ASN A 245 -15.01 -21.69 -2.95
C ASN A 245 -15.96 -21.74 -1.76
N ILE A 246 -16.98 -20.88 -1.81
CA ILE A 246 -18.03 -20.87 -0.80
C ILE A 246 -19.10 -21.92 -1.12
N ASP A 247 -19.48 -22.70 -0.13
CA ASP A 247 -20.72 -23.46 -0.11
C ASP A 247 -21.80 -22.62 0.60
N PRO A 248 -22.78 -22.04 -0.13
CA PRO A 248 -23.78 -21.16 0.46
C PRO A 248 -24.72 -21.88 1.45
N ASP A 249 -24.79 -23.21 1.42
CA ASP A 249 -25.67 -23.98 2.30
C ASP A 249 -25.03 -24.28 3.67
N THR A 250 -23.69 -24.29 3.74
CA THR A 250 -22.96 -24.78 4.93
C THR A 250 -21.90 -23.84 5.48
N ASP A 251 -21.35 -22.93 4.67
CA ASP A 251 -20.25 -22.06 5.10
C ASP A 251 -20.72 -20.79 5.83
N HIS A 252 -19.82 -20.22 6.62
CA HIS A 252 -20.06 -19.00 7.37
C HIS A 252 -19.70 -17.76 6.57
N TRP A 253 -20.58 -16.75 6.65
CA TRP A 253 -20.37 -15.44 6.06
C TRP A 253 -19.97 -14.42 7.14
N THR A 254 -19.01 -13.57 6.81
CA THR A 254 -18.59 -12.43 7.64
C THR A 254 -18.55 -11.15 6.81
N CYS A 255 -18.68 -9.99 7.46
CA CYS A 255 -18.24 -8.72 6.92
C CYS A 255 -16.85 -8.42 7.49
N SER A 256 -15.81 -8.49 6.64
CA SER A 256 -14.44 -8.22 7.07
C SER A 256 -14.08 -6.74 6.93
N ILE A 257 -13.20 -6.21 7.79
CA ILE A 257 -12.69 -4.83 7.60
C ILE A 257 -11.92 -4.68 6.27
N TYR A 258 -11.28 -5.75 5.79
CA TYR A 258 -10.56 -5.79 4.52
C TYR A 258 -11.47 -5.40 3.34
N ASP A 259 -12.60 -6.08 3.17
CA ASP A 259 -13.50 -5.81 2.04
C ASP A 259 -14.09 -4.39 2.12
N GLN A 260 -14.32 -3.87 3.34
CA GLN A 260 -14.86 -2.52 3.49
C GLN A 260 -13.84 -1.46 3.06
N ALA A 261 -12.57 -1.63 3.45
CA ALA A 261 -11.50 -0.72 3.07
C ALA A 261 -11.29 -0.70 1.55
N LEU A 262 -11.24 -1.89 0.93
CA LEU A 262 -11.06 -2.02 -0.52
C LEU A 262 -12.27 -1.51 -1.31
N THR A 263 -13.49 -1.83 -0.88
CA THR A 263 -14.71 -1.35 -1.53
C THR A 263 -14.84 0.16 -1.41
N TYR A 264 -14.51 0.73 -0.26
CA TYR A 264 -14.47 2.18 -0.07
C TYR A 264 -13.52 2.85 -1.07
N ARG A 265 -12.29 2.33 -1.21
CA ARG A 265 -11.34 2.80 -2.23
C ARG A 265 -11.90 2.65 -3.65
N ALA A 266 -12.43 1.47 -3.99
CA ALA A 266 -12.95 1.21 -5.34
C ALA A 266 -14.10 2.14 -5.72
N LEU A 267 -14.99 2.49 -4.78
CA LEU A 267 -16.05 3.48 -5.00
C LEU A 267 -15.47 4.87 -5.34
N LEU A 268 -14.42 5.30 -4.63
CA LEU A 268 -13.76 6.58 -4.89
C LEU A 268 -13.01 6.59 -6.22
N ASP A 269 -12.24 5.53 -6.50
CA ASP A 269 -11.51 5.35 -7.76
C ASP A 269 -12.49 5.34 -8.95
N LEU A 270 -13.61 4.63 -8.84
CA LEU A 270 -14.62 4.56 -9.89
C LEU A 270 -15.40 5.89 -10.02
N ALA A 271 -15.62 6.62 -8.93
CA ALA A 271 -16.21 7.95 -8.98
C ALA A 271 -15.31 8.94 -9.74
N GLU A 272 -13.99 8.87 -9.54
CA GLU A 272 -13.02 9.68 -10.30
C GLU A 272 -13.09 9.34 -11.79
N MET A 273 -13.05 8.05 -12.14
CA MET A 273 -13.09 7.62 -13.54
C MET A 273 -14.41 7.97 -14.23
N ASN A 274 -15.57 7.84 -13.55
CA ASN A 274 -16.86 8.28 -14.10
C ASN A 274 -16.92 9.81 -14.29
N GLN A 275 -16.40 10.58 -13.33
CA GLN A 275 -16.28 12.04 -13.46
C GLN A 275 -15.43 12.42 -14.68
N ALA A 276 -14.35 11.68 -14.94
CA ALA A 276 -13.43 11.94 -16.04
C ALA A 276 -14.03 11.70 -17.43
N VAL A 277 -14.99 10.78 -17.55
CA VAL A 277 -15.75 10.54 -18.80
C VAL A 277 -17.00 11.42 -18.91
N GLY A 278 -17.23 12.32 -17.95
CA GLY A 278 -18.34 13.28 -17.96
C GLY A 278 -19.62 12.81 -17.26
N ASP A 279 -19.61 11.63 -16.62
CA ASP A 279 -20.75 11.13 -15.85
C ASP A 279 -20.69 11.61 -14.39
N ALA A 280 -21.01 12.90 -14.20
CA ALA A 280 -21.02 13.52 -12.88
C ALA A 280 -22.12 12.96 -11.96
N ALA A 281 -23.21 12.44 -12.51
CA ALA A 281 -24.30 11.86 -11.74
C ALA A 281 -23.85 10.55 -11.09
N ARG A 282 -23.29 9.63 -11.89
CA ARG A 282 -22.73 8.39 -11.37
C ARG A 282 -21.58 8.63 -10.39
N ALA A 283 -20.70 9.58 -10.68
CA ALA A 283 -19.63 9.96 -9.76
C ALA A 283 -20.16 10.46 -8.40
N HIS A 284 -21.27 11.20 -8.39
CA HIS A 284 -21.90 11.65 -7.14
C HIS A 284 -22.52 10.49 -6.36
N GLU A 285 -23.23 9.57 -7.04
CA GLU A 285 -23.81 8.37 -6.42
C GLU A 285 -22.75 7.49 -5.77
N LEU A 286 -21.65 7.22 -6.48
CA LEU A 286 -20.54 6.41 -5.99
C LEU A 286 -19.88 7.03 -4.75
N LYS A 287 -19.71 8.35 -4.72
CA LYS A 287 -19.21 9.07 -3.51
C LYS A 287 -20.19 8.97 -2.34
N ALA A 288 -21.49 9.07 -2.60
CA ALA A 288 -22.50 8.91 -1.56
C ALA A 288 -22.52 7.48 -1.01
N GLN A 289 -22.37 6.47 -1.87
CA GLN A 289 -22.20 5.06 -1.47
C GLN A 289 -20.93 4.84 -0.64
N ALA A 290 -19.80 5.45 -1.03
CA ALA A 290 -18.55 5.39 -0.26
C ALA A 290 -18.74 5.94 1.15
N GLU A 291 -19.38 7.11 1.29
CA GLU A 291 -19.69 7.70 2.59
C GLU A 291 -20.66 6.86 3.42
N GLN A 292 -21.64 6.21 2.78
CA GLN A 292 -22.53 5.28 3.47
C GLN A 292 -21.77 4.07 4.02
N LEU A 293 -20.95 3.43 3.19
CA LEU A 293 -20.12 2.29 3.60
C LEU A 293 -19.16 2.67 4.73
N ARG A 294 -18.50 3.83 4.61
CA ARG A 294 -17.62 4.39 5.64
C ARG A 294 -18.34 4.58 6.96
N ARG A 295 -19.57 5.10 6.96
CA ARG A 295 -20.38 5.24 8.19
C ARG A 295 -20.72 3.88 8.78
N SER A 296 -21.21 2.94 7.98
CA SER A 296 -21.54 1.58 8.46
C SER A 296 -20.34 0.88 9.08
N ALA A 297 -19.18 0.91 8.42
CA ALA A 297 -17.95 0.29 8.94
C ALA A 297 -17.49 0.93 10.24
N ASN A 298 -17.55 2.27 10.33
CA ASN A 298 -17.19 3.02 11.54
C ASN A 298 -18.17 2.83 12.70
N GLU A 299 -19.41 2.47 12.43
CA GLU A 299 -20.42 2.18 13.45
C GLU A 299 -20.31 0.73 13.94
N LYS A 300 -20.12 -0.22 13.03
CA LYS A 300 -20.29 -1.66 13.30
C LYS A 300 -19.00 -2.41 13.57
N LEU A 301 -17.89 -1.97 12.99
CA LEU A 301 -16.60 -2.66 13.11
C LEU A 301 -15.62 -1.94 14.03
N TRP A 302 -15.78 -0.63 14.27
CA TRP A 302 -14.83 0.12 15.10
C TRP A 302 -15.00 -0.18 16.60
N ASP A 303 -13.99 -0.79 17.22
CA ASP A 303 -13.91 -0.95 18.67
C ASP A 303 -13.16 0.23 19.29
N SER A 304 -13.91 1.14 19.92
CA SER A 304 -13.33 2.33 20.56
C SER A 304 -12.49 2.06 21.80
N ALA A 305 -12.73 0.94 22.50
CA ALA A 305 -12.00 0.59 23.70
C ALA A 305 -10.62 0.01 23.36
N ARG A 306 -10.56 -0.80 22.30
CA ARG A 306 -9.32 -1.40 21.79
C ARG A 306 -8.54 -0.46 20.88
N GLY A 307 -9.24 0.35 20.09
CA GLY A 307 -8.62 1.32 19.19
C GLY A 307 -8.30 0.79 17.80
N TRP A 308 -9.05 -0.22 17.33
CA TRP A 308 -8.97 -0.78 15.97
C TRP A 308 -10.35 -1.25 15.48
N TYR A 309 -10.43 -1.58 14.20
CA TYR A 309 -11.59 -2.26 13.63
C TYR A 309 -11.47 -3.77 13.85
N LEU A 310 -12.58 -4.39 14.26
CA LEU A 310 -12.74 -5.84 14.34
C LEU A 310 -12.41 -6.50 12.99
N LEU A 311 -11.80 -7.69 13.02
CA LEU A 311 -11.56 -8.49 11.81
C LEU A 311 -12.89 -8.78 11.13
N HIS A 312 -13.86 -9.28 11.91
CA HIS A 312 -15.15 -9.73 11.41
C HIS A 312 -16.33 -9.15 12.19
N LEU A 313 -17.40 -8.90 11.44
CA LEU A 313 -18.76 -9.05 11.94
C LEU A 313 -19.36 -10.32 11.33
N HIS A 314 -19.93 -11.21 12.14
CA HIS A 314 -20.51 -12.47 11.68
C HIS A 314 -21.92 -12.25 11.12
N VAL A 315 -22.13 -12.62 9.86
CA VAL A 315 -23.45 -12.62 9.21
C VAL A 315 -24.15 -13.95 9.48
N THR A 316 -23.45 -15.07 9.26
CA THR A 316 -23.88 -16.37 9.76
C THR A 316 -23.43 -16.51 11.21
N PRO A 317 -24.31 -16.83 12.17
CA PRO A 317 -23.92 -16.96 13.57
C PRO A 317 -22.84 -18.03 13.77
N LEU A 318 -21.71 -17.63 14.36
CA LEU A 318 -20.62 -18.50 14.79
C LEU A 318 -20.21 -18.12 16.22
N VAL A 319 -20.01 -19.11 17.08
CA VAL A 319 -19.58 -18.89 18.47
C VAL A 319 -18.15 -19.38 18.62
N HIS A 320 -17.26 -18.47 19.01
CA HIS A 320 -15.88 -18.78 19.31
C HIS A 320 -15.70 -19.10 20.80
N ASP A 321 -14.78 -20.00 21.12
CA ASP A 321 -14.30 -20.24 22.49
C ASP A 321 -13.08 -19.38 22.86
N PHE A 322 -12.69 -18.47 21.95
CA PHE A 322 -11.65 -17.45 22.11
C PHE A 322 -12.20 -16.05 21.76
N PRO A 323 -11.60 -14.97 22.27
CA PRO A 323 -12.06 -13.61 22.02
C PRO A 323 -11.53 -13.09 20.67
N GLU A 324 -12.23 -13.37 19.56
CA GLU A 324 -11.84 -12.89 18.23
C GLU A 324 -11.73 -11.35 18.16
N GLU A 325 -12.51 -10.63 18.96
CA GLU A 325 -12.43 -9.17 19.03
C GLU A 325 -11.09 -8.63 19.57
N GLU A 326 -10.28 -9.48 20.21
CA GLU A 326 -8.91 -9.14 20.62
C GLU A 326 -7.89 -9.29 19.50
N MET A 327 -8.28 -9.86 18.36
CA MET A 327 -7.44 -9.95 17.17
C MET A 327 -7.43 -8.61 16.43
N ILE A 328 -6.26 -8.23 15.92
CA ILE A 328 -6.09 -7.12 14.99
C ILE A 328 -5.43 -7.62 13.71
N GLY A 329 -6.11 -7.39 12.58
CA GLY A 329 -5.65 -7.74 11.23
C GLY A 329 -4.99 -6.57 10.52
N ILE A 330 -4.08 -6.87 9.60
CA ILE A 330 -3.29 -5.90 8.83
C ILE A 330 -4.17 -4.94 8.01
N SER A 331 -5.38 -5.36 7.62
CA SER A 331 -6.33 -4.52 6.88
C SER A 331 -6.78 -3.26 7.62
N ASN A 332 -6.51 -3.17 8.92
CA ASN A 332 -6.58 -1.91 9.65
C ASN A 332 -5.68 -0.84 9.03
N ALA A 333 -4.46 -1.19 8.60
CA ALA A 333 -3.55 -0.24 7.91
C ALA A 333 -4.17 0.29 6.62
N LEU A 334 -4.93 -0.55 5.91
CA LEU A 334 -5.63 -0.18 4.68
C LEU A 334 -6.82 0.76 4.95
N ALA A 335 -7.59 0.50 6.01
CA ALA A 335 -8.66 1.40 6.45
C ALA A 335 -8.12 2.81 6.79
N ALA A 336 -6.92 2.87 7.36
CA ALA A 336 -6.18 4.13 7.54
C ALA A 336 -5.73 4.73 6.21
N HIS A 337 -5.08 3.94 5.37
CA HIS A 337 -4.48 4.40 4.12
C HIS A 337 -5.47 5.13 3.21
N TRP A 338 -6.66 4.56 3.01
CA TRP A 338 -7.63 5.11 2.06
C TRP A 338 -8.62 6.08 2.71
N GLY A 339 -8.53 6.34 4.01
CA GLY A 339 -9.38 7.31 4.70
C GLY A 339 -10.76 6.77 5.09
N LEU A 340 -10.93 5.45 5.18
CA LEU A 340 -12.09 4.83 5.83
C LEU A 340 -12.12 5.24 7.32
N SER A 341 -10.95 5.27 7.94
CA SER A 341 -10.73 5.79 9.29
C SER A 341 -10.44 7.30 9.26
N ASP A 342 -11.03 8.04 10.20
CA ASP A 342 -10.65 9.45 10.42
C ASP A 342 -9.31 9.57 11.16
N PRO A 343 -8.67 10.76 11.18
CA PRO A 343 -7.35 10.95 11.77
C PRO A 343 -7.21 10.50 13.24
N SER A 344 -8.26 10.63 14.05
CA SER A 344 -8.23 10.20 15.45
C SER A 344 -8.20 8.68 15.61
N ARG A 345 -8.89 7.97 14.70
CA ARG A 345 -8.87 6.51 14.61
C ARG A 345 -7.52 6.04 14.07
N THR A 346 -7.03 6.66 12.99
CA THR A 346 -5.74 6.36 12.38
C THR A 346 -4.59 6.34 13.39
N GLN A 347 -4.54 7.32 14.30
CA GLN A 347 -3.49 7.38 15.33
C GLN A 347 -3.51 6.19 16.30
N ARG A 348 -4.70 5.77 16.75
CA ARG A 348 -4.82 4.61 17.62
C ARG A 348 -4.52 3.31 16.89
N LEU A 349 -4.90 3.24 15.61
CA LEU A 349 -4.74 2.08 14.77
C LEU A 349 -3.27 1.71 14.59
N PHE A 350 -2.41 2.64 14.15
CA PHE A 350 -0.99 2.33 13.97
C PHE A 350 -0.28 2.01 15.29
N SER A 351 -0.69 2.67 16.39
CA SER A 351 -0.19 2.32 17.72
C SER A 351 -0.55 0.87 18.09
N SER A 352 -1.73 0.40 17.69
CA SER A 352 -2.21 -0.95 17.96
C SER A 352 -1.55 -2.00 17.07
N LEU A 353 -1.35 -1.71 15.78
CA LEU A 353 -0.59 -2.58 14.86
C LEU A 353 0.86 -2.75 15.31
N GLU A 354 1.52 -1.68 15.74
CA GLU A 354 2.88 -1.76 16.29
C GLU A 354 2.89 -2.55 17.61
N GLY A 355 1.88 -2.37 18.47
CA GLY A 355 1.69 -3.16 19.67
C GLY A 355 1.56 -4.66 19.38
N ALA A 356 0.75 -5.02 18.38
CA ALA A 356 0.56 -6.39 17.91
C ALA A 356 1.86 -7.00 17.36
N ARG A 357 2.60 -6.25 16.52
CA ARG A 357 3.91 -6.68 16.02
C ARG A 357 4.88 -6.99 17.16
N LEU A 358 4.94 -6.13 18.16
CA LEU A 358 5.80 -6.32 19.33
C LEU A 358 5.35 -7.51 20.20
N ALA A 359 4.04 -7.68 20.40
CA ALA A 359 3.48 -8.80 21.16
C ALA A 359 3.73 -10.16 20.47
N ALA A 360 3.60 -10.19 19.15
CA ALA A 360 3.95 -11.34 18.30
C ALA A 360 5.46 -11.63 18.24
N ARG A 361 6.30 -10.70 18.76
CA ARG A 361 7.76 -10.70 18.60
C ARG A 361 8.19 -10.71 17.12
N ALA A 362 7.35 -10.17 16.25
CA ALA A 362 7.60 -10.06 14.83
C ALA A 362 8.75 -9.08 14.57
N ARG A 363 9.71 -9.50 13.74
CA ARG A 363 10.99 -8.77 13.54
C ARG A 363 10.86 -7.54 12.62
N LYS A 364 9.79 -7.47 11.82
CA LYS A 364 9.48 -6.43 10.83
C LYS A 364 7.95 -6.24 10.71
N PRO A 365 7.44 -5.16 10.06
CA PRO A 365 6.00 -5.01 9.76
C PRO A 365 5.46 -6.09 8.81
N GLY A 366 4.17 -6.03 8.47
CA GLY A 366 3.53 -6.99 7.56
C GLY A 366 2.96 -8.22 8.25
N LEU A 367 2.72 -8.15 9.55
CA LEU A 367 2.06 -9.20 10.31
C LEU A 367 0.58 -9.30 9.91
N SER A 368 0.16 -10.45 9.39
CA SER A 368 -1.20 -10.64 8.86
C SER A 368 -2.28 -10.36 9.91
N LEU A 369 -2.15 -10.96 11.09
CA LEU A 369 -3.02 -10.71 12.24
C LEU A 369 -2.36 -11.17 13.55
N TYR A 370 -2.86 -10.66 14.67
CA TYR A 370 -2.47 -11.14 16.00
C TYR A 370 -3.55 -10.87 17.07
N PRO A 371 -3.76 -11.78 18.04
CA PRO A 371 -3.24 -13.16 18.10
C PRO A 371 -3.69 -14.00 16.89
N PRO A 372 -2.95 -15.06 16.51
CA PRO A 372 -3.42 -16.00 15.50
C PRO A 372 -4.66 -16.77 15.98
N TYR A 373 -5.49 -17.22 15.03
CA TYR A 373 -6.52 -18.21 15.28
C TYR A 373 -5.90 -19.48 15.87
N PRO A 374 -6.57 -20.15 16.81
CA PRO A 374 -6.02 -21.32 17.49
C PRO A 374 -5.89 -22.53 16.55
N GLU A 375 -5.03 -23.45 16.95
CA GLU A 375 -4.79 -24.72 16.26
C GLU A 375 -6.10 -25.46 15.97
N GLY A 376 -6.26 -25.94 14.73
CA GLY A 376 -7.45 -26.67 14.30
C GLY A 376 -8.71 -25.83 14.06
N PHE A 377 -8.66 -24.50 14.20
CA PHE A 377 -9.80 -23.65 13.85
C PHE A 377 -10.06 -23.62 12.34
N PHE A 378 -9.01 -23.49 11.53
CA PHE A 378 -9.08 -23.69 10.09
C PHE A 378 -8.85 -25.16 9.76
N ALA A 379 -9.66 -25.71 8.86
CA ALA A 379 -9.50 -27.09 8.38
C ALA A 379 -8.25 -27.29 7.50
N HIS A 380 -7.74 -26.21 6.89
CA HIS A 380 -6.59 -26.26 6.00
C HIS A 380 -5.26 -26.30 6.78
N GLU A 381 -4.41 -27.29 6.54
CA GLU A 381 -3.21 -27.57 7.35
C GLU A 381 -2.19 -26.41 7.39
N GLN A 382 -2.09 -25.60 6.32
CA GLN A 382 -1.19 -24.44 6.26
C GLN A 382 -1.64 -23.26 7.14
N MET A 383 -2.81 -23.33 7.78
CA MET A 383 -3.38 -22.25 8.59
C MET A 383 -3.07 -22.42 10.08
N SER A 384 -1.99 -23.11 10.42
CA SER A 384 -1.53 -23.27 11.81
C SER A 384 -1.17 -21.90 12.43
N PRO A 385 -1.24 -21.74 13.77
CA PRO A 385 -1.03 -20.45 14.41
C PRO A 385 0.37 -19.86 14.16
N GLY A 386 0.42 -18.67 13.56
CA GLY A 386 1.66 -17.97 13.20
C GLY A 386 2.20 -18.31 11.81
N GLU A 387 1.49 -19.15 11.05
CA GLU A 387 1.86 -19.56 9.70
C GLU A 387 0.97 -18.90 8.65
N TYR A 388 1.51 -18.75 7.44
CA TYR A 388 0.79 -18.32 6.24
C TYR A 388 -0.13 -17.11 6.50
N GLN A 389 -1.42 -17.22 6.19
CA GLN A 389 -2.42 -16.16 6.40
C GLN A 389 -2.87 -16.02 7.86
N ASN A 390 -2.58 -17.01 8.73
CA ASN A 390 -2.95 -17.04 10.14
C ASN A 390 -1.83 -16.50 11.05
N GLY A 391 -1.41 -15.26 10.80
CA GLY A 391 -0.40 -14.57 11.60
C GLY A 391 1.05 -14.68 11.10
N GLY A 392 1.26 -15.13 9.86
CA GLY A 392 2.55 -15.00 9.18
C GLY A 392 2.90 -13.54 8.84
N LEU A 393 4.20 -13.28 8.65
CA LEU A 393 4.75 -12.03 8.13
C LEU A 393 4.81 -12.07 6.60
N TRP A 394 4.22 -11.09 5.95
CA TRP A 394 4.19 -10.96 4.49
C TRP A 394 4.74 -9.61 4.09
N ASP A 395 5.80 -9.60 3.28
CA ASP A 395 6.41 -8.33 2.89
C ASP A 395 5.49 -7.51 1.99
N TRP A 396 4.61 -8.13 1.20
CA TRP A 396 3.69 -7.32 0.41
C TRP A 396 2.68 -6.54 1.26
N TRP A 397 2.27 -7.12 2.39
CA TRP A 397 1.52 -6.42 3.43
C TRP A 397 2.36 -5.38 4.17
N GLY A 398 3.62 -5.71 4.46
CA GLY A 398 4.56 -4.75 5.04
C GLY A 398 4.71 -3.51 4.17
N GLY A 399 4.77 -3.67 2.84
CA GLY A 399 4.90 -2.57 1.89
C GLY A 399 3.68 -1.67 1.91
N MET A 400 2.48 -2.25 1.85
CA MET A 400 1.23 -1.49 1.96
C MET A 400 1.08 -0.78 3.32
N GLN A 401 1.47 -1.44 4.42
CA GLN A 401 1.47 -0.82 5.75
C GLN A 401 2.42 0.38 5.81
N ILE A 402 3.66 0.23 5.33
CA ILE A 402 4.66 1.31 5.32
C ILE A 402 4.18 2.47 4.44
N THR A 403 3.60 2.20 3.27
CA THR A 403 3.01 3.23 2.40
C THR A 403 1.90 3.97 3.15
N ALA A 404 1.00 3.25 3.82
CA ALA A 404 -0.07 3.84 4.62
C ALA A 404 0.49 4.76 5.71
N GLU A 405 1.52 4.32 6.44
CA GLU A 405 2.17 5.11 7.49
C GLU A 405 2.82 6.38 6.93
N PHE A 406 3.51 6.31 5.78
CA PHE A 406 4.07 7.50 5.13
C PHE A 406 2.99 8.48 4.67
N GLU A 407 1.93 7.98 4.02
CA GLU A 407 0.89 8.84 3.42
C GLU A 407 -0.08 9.43 4.44
N THR A 408 -0.12 8.89 5.66
CA THR A 408 -1.01 9.37 6.75
C THR A 408 -0.27 10.17 7.82
N GLY A 409 1.01 10.50 7.62
CA GLY A 409 1.76 11.38 8.52
C GLY A 409 2.43 10.67 9.70
N PHE A 410 2.82 9.41 9.53
CA PHE A 410 3.64 8.62 10.45
C PHE A 410 5.03 8.32 9.86
N SER A 411 5.63 9.26 9.12
CA SER A 411 6.89 9.01 8.38
C SER A 411 8.05 8.50 9.25
N ALA A 412 8.10 8.83 10.54
CA ALA A 412 9.12 8.28 11.44
C ALA A 412 8.96 6.78 11.68
N MET A 413 7.71 6.32 11.87
CA MET A 413 7.36 4.90 12.03
C MET A 413 7.63 4.17 10.73
N ALA A 414 7.14 4.70 9.61
CA ALA A 414 7.32 4.14 8.28
C ALA A 414 8.80 3.96 7.92
N LEU A 415 9.64 4.97 8.18
CA LEU A 415 11.09 4.85 7.95
C LEU A 415 11.74 3.80 8.86
N ALA A 416 11.30 3.67 10.11
CA ALA A 416 11.81 2.64 11.01
C ALA A 416 11.43 1.23 10.52
N HIS A 417 10.20 1.05 10.09
CA HIS A 417 9.67 -0.19 9.53
C HIS A 417 10.33 -0.57 8.20
N LEU A 418 10.47 0.37 7.27
CA LEU A 418 11.19 0.16 6.00
C LEU A 418 12.65 -0.26 6.23
N ARG A 419 13.31 0.30 7.25
CA ARG A 419 14.67 -0.13 7.63
C ARG A 419 14.71 -1.55 8.18
N MET A 420 13.67 -2.01 8.88
CA MET A 420 13.59 -3.40 9.36
C MET A 420 13.52 -4.36 8.16
N VAL A 421 12.66 -4.07 7.19
CA VAL A 421 12.52 -4.88 5.97
C VAL A 421 13.81 -4.84 5.13
N GLY A 422 14.38 -3.66 4.90
CA GLY A 422 15.62 -3.55 4.12
C GLY A 422 16.77 -4.34 4.74
N LYS A 423 16.88 -4.35 6.08
CA LYS A 423 17.87 -5.18 6.78
C LYS A 423 17.60 -6.68 6.59
N ASP A 424 16.35 -7.09 6.62
CA ASP A 424 15.94 -8.48 6.41
C ASP A 424 16.31 -8.93 4.98
N TRP A 425 15.92 -8.17 3.96
CA TRP A 425 16.28 -8.43 2.56
C TRP A 425 17.80 -8.48 2.33
N ALA A 426 18.57 -7.63 3.01
CA ALA A 426 20.02 -7.66 2.93
C ALA A 426 20.65 -8.96 3.46
N SER A 427 19.93 -9.74 4.27
CA SER A 427 20.37 -11.05 4.76
C SER A 427 20.14 -12.19 3.75
N HIS A 428 19.29 -11.97 2.75
CA HIS A 428 18.98 -12.92 1.66
C HIS A 428 18.81 -12.18 0.31
N PRO A 429 19.87 -11.53 -0.21
CA PRO A 429 19.77 -10.57 -1.32
C PRO A 429 19.33 -11.15 -2.68
N ALA A 430 19.30 -12.48 -2.82
CA ALA A 430 18.85 -13.16 -4.03
C ALA A 430 17.35 -13.53 -3.99
N GLU A 431 16.68 -13.34 -2.85
CA GLU A 431 15.34 -13.84 -2.59
C GLU A 431 14.46 -12.77 -1.95
N VAL A 432 13.26 -12.62 -2.50
CA VAL A 432 12.14 -11.92 -1.89
C VAL A 432 11.11 -12.99 -1.55
N PHE A 433 10.89 -13.23 -0.27
CA PHE A 433 10.01 -14.31 0.19
C PHE A 433 8.54 -13.94 0.04
N GLU A 434 7.71 -14.96 -0.17
CA GLU A 434 6.26 -14.81 -0.12
C GLU A 434 5.82 -14.51 1.33
N TRP A 435 6.25 -15.33 2.29
CA TRP A 435 6.01 -15.07 3.71
C TRP A 435 7.10 -15.66 4.62
N GLN A 436 7.09 -15.25 5.88
CA GLN A 436 7.96 -15.77 6.95
C GLN A 436 7.15 -15.95 8.25
N MET A 437 7.60 -16.83 9.13
CA MET A 437 7.07 -16.86 10.49
C MET A 437 7.50 -15.60 11.26
N PRO A 438 6.70 -15.07 12.21
CA PRO A 438 7.09 -13.93 13.04
C PRO A 438 8.42 -14.12 13.78
N SER A 439 8.74 -15.36 14.16
CA SER A 439 9.85 -15.73 15.04
C SER A 439 11.15 -16.11 14.32
N THR A 440 11.14 -16.31 13.00
CA THR A 440 12.30 -16.80 12.22
C THR A 440 12.59 -15.90 11.01
N ASP A 441 13.77 -16.09 10.38
CA ASP A 441 14.15 -15.52 9.07
C ASP A 441 13.93 -16.47 7.90
N GLU A 442 13.49 -17.68 8.18
CA GLU A 442 13.22 -18.66 7.15
C GLU A 442 12.05 -18.20 6.28
N GLY A 443 12.32 -18.08 4.97
CA GLY A 443 11.33 -17.79 3.95
C GLY A 443 10.52 -19.02 3.57
N TRP A 444 9.24 -18.81 3.34
CA TRP A 444 8.27 -19.85 2.98
C TRP A 444 7.45 -19.40 1.76
N GLY A 445 6.84 -20.37 1.11
CA GLY A 445 6.09 -20.16 -0.12
C GLY A 445 6.98 -20.03 -1.36
N SER A 446 6.46 -19.40 -2.40
CA SER A 446 7.16 -19.23 -3.67
C SER A 446 8.35 -18.28 -3.51
N PRO A 447 9.54 -18.62 -4.05
CA PRO A 447 10.66 -17.70 -4.09
C PRO A 447 10.39 -16.56 -5.09
N ASN A 448 11.00 -15.41 -4.83
CA ASN A 448 10.90 -14.22 -5.67
C ASN A 448 9.45 -13.76 -5.85
N TYR A 449 8.82 -13.38 -4.75
CA TYR A 449 7.43 -12.92 -4.75
C TYR A 449 7.30 -11.48 -5.27
N ALA A 450 6.72 -11.32 -6.45
CA ALA A 450 6.60 -10.06 -7.18
C ALA A 450 5.75 -9.01 -6.45
N SER A 451 4.67 -9.42 -5.76
CA SER A 451 3.84 -8.49 -4.99
C SER A 451 4.59 -7.85 -3.82
N ALA A 452 5.51 -8.58 -3.19
CA ALA A 452 6.38 -8.03 -2.16
C ALA A 452 7.40 -7.04 -2.77
N ALA A 453 7.95 -7.35 -3.95
CA ALA A 453 8.80 -6.44 -4.70
C ALA A 453 8.07 -5.15 -5.11
N GLY A 454 6.84 -5.27 -5.63
CA GLY A 454 6.03 -4.14 -6.08
C GLY A 454 5.65 -3.20 -4.94
N THR A 455 5.02 -3.71 -3.89
CA THR A 455 4.56 -2.89 -2.76
C THR A 455 5.71 -2.26 -1.96
N MET A 456 6.85 -2.94 -1.80
CA MET A 456 8.04 -2.34 -1.19
C MET A 456 8.63 -1.23 -2.07
N THR A 457 8.57 -1.40 -3.39
CA THR A 457 8.99 -0.34 -4.31
C THR A 457 8.06 0.87 -4.24
N GLU A 458 6.74 0.66 -4.12
CA GLU A 458 5.79 1.75 -3.86
C GLU A 458 6.12 2.45 -2.53
N ALA A 459 6.36 1.70 -1.46
CA ALA A 459 6.73 2.24 -0.16
C ALA A 459 8.00 3.11 -0.22
N ILE A 460 8.95 2.77 -1.10
CA ILE A 460 10.15 3.58 -1.33
C ILE A 460 9.84 4.79 -2.21
N VAL A 461 9.32 4.60 -3.42
CA VAL A 461 9.15 5.69 -4.42
C VAL A 461 8.08 6.68 -3.98
N ARG A 462 6.89 6.19 -3.63
CA ARG A 462 5.73 7.01 -3.25
C ARG A 462 5.69 7.30 -1.75
N GLY A 463 6.12 6.35 -0.92
CA GLY A 463 6.21 6.54 0.53
C GLY A 463 7.41 7.40 0.95
N LEU A 464 8.63 6.86 0.87
CA LEU A 464 9.84 7.53 1.36
C LEU A 464 10.23 8.75 0.53
N PHE A 465 10.32 8.60 -0.79
CA PHE A 465 10.74 9.67 -1.69
C PHE A 465 9.56 10.57 -2.13
N GLY A 466 8.32 10.13 -1.93
CA GLY A 466 7.14 10.96 -2.20
C GLY A 466 6.97 11.37 -3.64
N VAL A 467 7.44 10.57 -4.59
CA VAL A 467 7.30 10.86 -6.02
C VAL A 467 5.97 10.32 -6.53
N THR A 468 5.22 11.18 -7.23
CA THR A 468 4.04 10.81 -8.01
C THR A 468 4.21 11.38 -9.41
N ILE A 469 4.01 10.56 -10.42
CA ILE A 469 3.98 10.96 -11.84
C ILE A 469 2.68 10.42 -12.42
N GLU A 470 1.78 11.32 -12.81
CA GLU A 470 0.51 11.01 -13.44
C GLU A 470 0.38 11.91 -14.68
N ARG A 471 -0.61 11.65 -15.53
CA ARG A 471 -0.80 12.41 -16.78
C ARG A 471 -1.00 13.90 -16.55
N ASP A 472 -1.62 14.27 -15.45
CA ASP A 472 -2.09 15.63 -15.17
C ASP A 472 -1.51 16.21 -13.87
N ARG A 473 -0.60 15.48 -13.21
CA ARG A 473 0.00 15.85 -11.93
C ARG A 473 1.39 15.24 -11.76
N ALA A 474 2.32 16.06 -11.29
CA ALA A 474 3.60 15.60 -10.75
C ALA A 474 3.77 16.15 -9.34
N ARG A 475 4.31 15.32 -8.43
CA ARG A 475 4.42 15.67 -7.02
C ARG A 475 5.69 15.11 -6.39
N VAL A 476 6.32 15.89 -5.51
CA VAL A 476 7.54 15.57 -4.77
C VAL A 476 7.35 15.85 -3.28
N LEU A 477 7.29 14.79 -2.48
CA LEU A 477 7.14 14.82 -1.02
C LEU A 477 8.22 13.98 -0.29
N PRO A 478 9.51 14.38 -0.30
CA PRO A 478 10.54 13.66 0.43
C PRO A 478 10.19 13.55 1.92
N ARG A 479 10.14 12.32 2.42
CA ARG A 479 9.97 11.99 3.85
C ARG A 479 11.29 11.48 4.46
N LEU A 480 12.41 11.94 3.90
CA LEU A 480 13.78 11.59 4.27
C LEU A 480 14.25 12.22 5.59
N ARG A 481 13.50 13.22 6.11
CA ARG A 481 13.78 13.90 7.38
C ARG A 481 15.18 14.53 7.36
N LYS A 482 16.07 14.07 8.23
CA LYS A 482 17.44 14.58 8.39
C LYS A 482 18.47 13.84 7.54
N HIS A 483 18.01 12.91 6.71
CA HIS A 483 18.86 12.06 5.89
C HIS A 483 18.88 12.62 4.48
N ASP A 484 20.07 12.75 3.91
CA ASP A 484 20.21 13.06 2.49
C ASP A 484 19.71 11.87 1.67
N GLY A 485 19.25 12.13 0.45
CA GLY A 485 18.80 11.07 -0.44
C GLY A 485 18.55 11.58 -1.84
N GLU A 486 18.58 10.66 -2.79
CA GLU A 486 18.38 10.95 -4.21
C GLU A 486 17.47 9.91 -4.85
N ILE A 487 16.66 10.36 -5.80
CA ILE A 487 15.84 9.50 -6.65
C ILE A 487 15.90 9.99 -8.08
N ARG A 488 15.88 9.05 -9.02
CA ARG A 488 15.71 9.28 -10.45
C ARG A 488 14.49 8.46 -10.86
N ALA A 489 13.27 9.01 -10.84
CA ALA A 489 12.07 8.27 -11.19
C ALA A 489 11.69 8.50 -12.65
N PHE A 490 11.41 7.42 -13.38
CA PHE A 490 11.08 7.46 -14.80
C PHE A 490 9.93 6.52 -15.11
N GLN A 491 8.98 6.98 -15.94
CA GLN A 491 7.89 6.18 -16.47
C GLN A 491 8.16 5.80 -17.93
N PRO A 492 8.51 4.53 -18.23
CA PRO A 492 8.81 4.10 -19.60
C PRO A 492 7.64 4.29 -20.56
N SER A 493 6.41 4.17 -20.06
CA SER A 493 5.17 4.27 -20.85
C SER A 493 4.90 5.67 -21.42
N THR A 494 5.33 6.72 -20.71
CA THR A 494 5.03 8.12 -21.06
C THR A 494 6.28 8.93 -21.40
N GLY A 495 7.47 8.43 -21.03
CA GLY A 495 8.72 9.18 -21.12
C GLY A 495 8.84 10.27 -20.04
N LEU A 496 7.89 10.36 -19.10
CA LEU A 496 7.91 11.34 -18.02
C LEU A 496 8.93 10.94 -16.95
N TYR A 497 9.62 11.92 -16.39
CA TYR A 497 10.52 11.73 -15.25
C TYR A 497 10.39 12.83 -14.21
N VAL A 498 10.70 12.44 -12.97
CA VAL A 498 10.89 13.33 -11.83
C VAL A 498 12.11 12.81 -11.07
N SER A 499 13.16 13.62 -11.01
CA SER A 499 14.41 13.30 -10.35
C SER A 499 14.73 14.37 -9.32
N TYR A 500 15.30 14.01 -8.18
CA TYR A 500 15.81 15.00 -7.24
C TYR A 500 16.96 14.50 -6.37
N ASP A 501 17.76 15.45 -5.89
CA ASP A 501 18.69 15.33 -4.78
C ASP A 501 18.15 16.15 -3.59
N TYR A 502 17.96 15.49 -2.45
CA TYR A 502 17.49 16.07 -1.20
C TYR A 502 18.66 16.16 -0.22
N MET A 503 18.90 17.35 0.30
CA MET A 503 19.97 17.63 1.25
C MET A 503 19.41 18.33 2.49
N TYR A 504 19.74 17.80 3.66
CA TYR A 504 19.33 18.37 4.93
C TYR A 504 20.50 19.09 5.63
N GLY A 505 20.37 20.41 5.80
CA GLY A 505 21.31 21.27 6.50
C GLY A 505 20.88 21.63 7.92
N GLN A 506 21.73 22.37 8.63
CA GLN A 506 21.44 22.83 10.00
C GLN A 506 20.27 23.82 10.03
N ASP A 507 20.16 24.71 9.05
CA ASP A 507 19.20 25.80 8.94
C ASP A 507 18.43 25.80 7.61
N SER A 508 18.63 24.80 6.76
CA SER A 508 17.97 24.72 5.47
C SER A 508 17.68 23.29 5.03
N ILE A 509 16.65 23.12 4.21
CA ILE A 509 16.42 21.95 3.38
C ILE A 509 16.59 22.38 1.93
N VAL A 510 17.39 21.63 1.16
CA VAL A 510 17.61 21.89 -0.27
C VAL A 510 17.09 20.71 -1.08
N LEU A 511 16.32 21.03 -2.12
CA LEU A 511 15.82 20.10 -3.11
C LEU A 511 16.27 20.57 -4.50
N ASP A 512 17.28 19.91 -5.04
CA ASP A 512 17.66 20.06 -6.44
C ASP A 512 16.85 19.06 -7.24
N TYR A 513 16.06 19.52 -8.21
CA TYR A 513 15.17 18.63 -8.94
C TYR A 513 15.19 18.88 -10.45
N GLY A 514 14.76 17.87 -11.18
CA GLY A 514 14.59 17.87 -12.62
C GLY A 514 13.30 17.16 -13.01
N SER A 515 12.54 17.74 -13.93
CA SER A 515 11.37 17.08 -14.54
C SER A 515 11.11 17.58 -15.95
N ASN A 516 10.53 16.71 -16.79
CA ASN A 516 9.92 17.07 -18.07
C ASN A 516 8.38 17.06 -18.03
N HIS A 517 7.77 17.00 -16.85
CA HIS A 517 6.31 17.01 -16.74
C HIS A 517 5.75 18.32 -17.32
N PRO A 518 4.64 18.29 -18.10
CA PRO A 518 4.15 19.48 -18.79
C PRO A 518 3.51 20.54 -17.86
N ARG A 519 3.23 20.18 -16.60
CA ARG A 519 2.64 21.06 -15.58
C ARG A 519 3.63 21.36 -14.46
N SER A 520 3.30 22.31 -13.60
CA SER A 520 4.03 22.53 -12.35
C SER A 520 4.09 21.27 -11.50
N ILE A 521 5.09 21.24 -10.63
CA ILE A 521 5.33 20.17 -9.67
C ILE A 521 4.83 20.66 -8.31
N GLU A 522 3.95 19.87 -7.69
CA GLU A 522 3.56 20.07 -6.31
C GLU A 522 4.70 19.62 -5.39
N VAL A 523 5.31 20.52 -4.62
CA VAL A 523 6.37 20.16 -3.67
C VAL A 523 5.87 20.32 -2.25
N ARG A 524 6.04 19.29 -1.40
CA ARG A 524 5.84 19.43 0.05
C ARG A 524 7.01 18.82 0.81
N LEU A 525 7.86 19.68 1.37
CA LEU A 525 9.06 19.23 2.10
C LEU A 525 8.73 19.01 3.57
N LEU A 526 8.94 17.78 4.06
CA LEU A 526 8.83 17.45 5.47
C LEU A 526 9.90 18.21 6.25
N PHE A 527 9.50 19.06 7.20
CA PHE A 527 10.45 19.80 8.03
C PHE A 527 10.42 19.31 9.49
N PRO A 528 11.51 19.51 10.27
CA PRO A 528 11.60 19.01 11.64
C PRO A 528 10.51 19.58 12.54
N LEU A 529 9.89 18.71 13.35
CA LEU A 529 8.90 19.10 14.34
C LEU A 529 9.46 20.20 15.27
N GLY A 530 8.66 21.24 15.50
CA GLY A 530 9.02 22.34 16.39
C GLY A 530 9.91 23.42 15.75
N ARG A 531 10.25 23.31 14.45
CA ARG A 531 10.89 24.40 13.71
C ARG A 531 9.88 25.15 12.86
N GLY A 532 10.05 26.47 12.74
CA GLY A 532 9.29 27.28 11.79
C GLY A 532 9.99 27.38 10.44
N ILE A 533 9.23 27.76 9.41
CA ILE A 533 9.76 28.14 8.09
C ILE A 533 10.03 29.65 8.11
N GLU A 534 11.22 30.06 7.69
CA GLU A 534 11.59 31.47 7.54
C GLU A 534 11.32 31.96 6.11
N GLU A 535 11.78 31.19 5.12
CA GLU A 535 11.72 31.57 3.72
C GLU A 535 11.71 30.33 2.83
N VAL A 536 11.05 30.42 1.68
CA VAL A 536 11.13 29.43 0.61
C VAL A 536 11.53 30.16 -0.67
N SER A 537 12.51 29.62 -1.38
CA SER A 537 12.99 30.18 -2.64
C SER A 537 13.22 29.11 -3.70
N ILE A 538 12.98 29.45 -4.96
CA ILE A 538 13.34 28.66 -6.14
C ILE A 538 14.31 29.48 -6.97
N ASP A 539 15.49 28.93 -7.24
CA ASP A 539 16.60 29.60 -7.95
C ASP A 539 16.94 30.99 -7.37
N GLY A 540 16.80 31.12 -6.04
CA GLY A 540 17.05 32.35 -5.29
C GLY A 540 15.90 33.36 -5.31
N ALA A 541 14.81 33.12 -6.05
CA ALA A 541 13.60 33.94 -5.99
C ALA A 541 12.63 33.42 -4.94
N GLN A 542 12.16 34.29 -4.05
CA GLN A 542 11.20 33.92 -3.00
C GLN A 542 9.86 33.51 -3.61
N VAL A 543 9.27 32.43 -3.09
CA VAL A 543 7.95 31.91 -3.53
C VAL A 543 6.97 31.82 -2.36
N PRO A 544 5.65 31.93 -2.61
CA PRO A 544 4.64 31.68 -1.59
C PRO A 544 4.68 30.21 -1.16
N HIS A 545 4.42 29.97 0.12
CA HIS A 545 4.35 28.63 0.70
C HIS A 545 3.25 28.54 1.74
N GLN A 546 2.84 27.33 2.07
CA GLN A 546 1.90 27.02 3.14
C GLN A 546 2.48 25.94 4.06
N VAL A 547 2.11 25.99 5.33
CA VAL A 547 2.41 24.92 6.28
C VAL A 547 1.20 24.02 6.37
N GLU A 548 1.35 22.78 5.95
CA GLU A 548 0.34 21.73 6.07
C GLU A 548 0.76 20.77 7.17
N THR A 549 -0.17 20.34 8.03
CA THR A 549 0.11 19.32 9.06
C THR A 549 -0.84 18.15 8.87
N LEU A 550 -0.25 16.97 8.74
CA LEU A 550 -0.95 15.70 8.67
C LEU A 550 -0.47 14.85 9.85
N LEU A 551 -1.31 14.74 10.87
CA LEU A 551 -1.00 14.02 12.10
C LEU A 551 0.37 14.40 12.69
N GLN A 552 1.39 13.54 12.60
CA GLN A 552 2.70 13.79 13.22
C GLN A 552 3.68 14.54 12.31
N ASP A 553 3.33 14.71 11.04
CA ASP A 553 4.19 15.29 10.02
C ASP A 553 3.71 16.69 9.61
N SER A 554 4.65 17.62 9.50
CA SER A 554 4.41 18.98 9.02
C SER A 554 5.23 19.25 7.76
N TYR A 555 4.58 19.78 6.74
CA TYR A 555 5.15 20.00 5.42
C TYR A 555 5.13 21.48 5.04
N CYS A 556 6.20 21.91 4.38
CA CYS A 556 6.27 23.17 3.68
C CYS A 556 5.83 22.94 2.23
N ALA A 557 4.60 23.32 1.89
CA ALA A 557 3.97 23.12 0.59
C ALA A 557 4.12 24.35 -0.32
N PHE A 558 4.53 24.14 -1.56
CA PHE A 558 4.66 25.18 -2.59
C PHE A 558 4.59 24.58 -4.01
N GLU A 559 4.24 25.42 -4.98
CA GLU A 559 4.28 25.05 -6.40
C GLU A 559 5.65 25.37 -6.99
N ALA A 560 6.19 24.45 -7.80
CA ALA A 560 7.49 24.60 -8.44
C ALA A 560 7.38 24.40 -9.96
N PRO A 561 8.11 25.17 -10.79
CA PRO A 561 8.10 24.98 -12.23
C PRO A 561 8.70 23.62 -12.62
N SER A 562 8.26 23.07 -13.76
CA SER A 562 8.95 21.96 -14.42
C SER A 562 10.24 22.45 -15.07
N GLY A 563 11.19 21.55 -15.29
CA GLY A 563 12.57 21.87 -15.64
C GLY A 563 13.54 21.51 -14.51
N VAL A 564 14.75 22.08 -14.56
CA VAL A 564 15.82 21.85 -13.59
C VAL A 564 15.96 23.07 -12.70
N HIS A 565 15.75 22.91 -11.39
CA HIS A 565 15.69 24.02 -10.44
C HIS A 565 16.21 23.62 -9.06
N ARG A 566 16.62 24.63 -8.28
CA ARG A 566 16.95 24.47 -6.85
C ARG A 566 15.86 25.11 -6.00
N ALA A 567 15.11 24.30 -5.28
CA ALA A 567 14.25 24.78 -4.21
C ALA A 567 15.01 24.74 -2.87
N MET A 568 14.85 25.78 -2.06
CA MET A 568 15.46 25.88 -0.73
C MET A 568 14.41 26.38 0.26
N VAL A 569 14.29 25.66 1.38
CA VAL A 569 13.48 26.03 2.53
C VAL A 569 14.40 26.39 3.68
N ARG A 570 14.43 27.66 4.07
CA ARG A 570 15.15 28.13 5.26
C ARG A 570 14.28 27.92 6.50
N LEU A 571 14.89 27.38 7.54
CA LEU A 571 14.24 27.00 8.78
C LEU A 571 14.66 27.98 9.88
N GLN A 572 13.72 28.39 10.73
CA GLN A 572 13.99 29.27 11.87
C GLN A 572 14.97 28.65 12.86
N ALA A 573 15.91 29.44 13.40
CA ALA A 573 16.86 29.00 14.41
C ALA A 573 16.15 28.51 15.69
N HIS A 574 16.76 27.54 16.38
CA HIS A 574 16.26 26.97 17.63
C HIS A 574 16.35 27.93 18.82
#